data_AF-A0A855EYZ3-F1
#
_entry.id   AF-A0A855EYZ3-F1
#
_cell.length_a   1.000
_cell.length_b   1.000
_cell.length_c   1.000
_cell.angle_alpha   90.00
_cell.angle_beta   90.00
_cell.angle_gamma   90.00
#
_symmetry.space_group_name_H-M   'P 1'
#
loop_
_entity.id
_entity.type
_entity.pdbx_description
1 polymer ?
#
loop_
_entity_poly.entity_id
_entity_poly.type
_entity_poly.pdbx_seq_one_letter_code
_entity_poly.pdbx_strand_id
1 'polypeptide(L)'
;MAKTLLRSGNLDDFQAVGGGGQAVFESALQIREALRLRKQQSIVETLAIPQVNDEGDRVDWYSPTEGTVISWKAADEDARFRALRLLESTLSSVESLSKKSLQSPKTAQQLFGSLLSKAFQFPGENFLFLVDGKPVITFWGFVNLNENAREDVLDCLRASLVPVPMPAPVEEPEPEPEPTLVFEKADEPLVAAPAKVHITADDLYEAHPAPVMTPREPAPAPEPEPTPVAVAAKKRRVPLWSLPVAAVVMAAVAAPLMWPKHAPAPEPVKTVAAAPVAIEPEPVAAVEPLPLNLPLHQAEVVAEKAPTPVAAEPVVITAIPREAMVMEASQVKSGSTRFLNGSWRVMLDVTDPITGKPPSLRYQIQNNKGTARVVHGDNIVCRVEVFSGLHSNGELLIKTRGNARCTDGSRYPMPEITCKAGTNDVAECSARYDAKTVVPLTFRKAGA
;
A
#
# COMPACT_ATOMS: atom_id res chain seq x y z
N MET A 1 29.04 -8.65 13.80
CA MET A 1 29.18 -7.63 12.74
C MET A 1 27.78 -7.21 12.33
N ALA A 2 27.54 -5.90 12.18
CA ALA A 2 26.20 -5.36 11.95
C ALA A 2 25.77 -5.65 10.50
N LYS A 3 24.65 -6.34 10.31
CA LYS A 3 24.10 -6.59 8.98
C LYS A 3 23.50 -5.29 8.44
N THR A 4 23.79 -4.95 7.18
CA THR A 4 23.25 -3.74 6.54
C THR A 4 21.75 -3.90 6.29
N LEU A 5 20.94 -3.01 6.87
CA LEU A 5 19.49 -2.96 6.61
C LEU A 5 19.25 -2.41 5.19
N LEU A 6 18.53 -3.17 4.37
CA LEU A 6 18.16 -2.76 3.01
C LEU A 6 16.79 -2.07 2.99
N ARG A 7 15.80 -2.68 3.65
CA ARG A 7 14.44 -2.18 3.67
C ARG A 7 13.66 -2.71 4.85
N SER A 8 12.71 -1.92 5.32
CA SER A 8 11.69 -2.36 6.26
C SER A 8 10.29 -2.06 5.71
N GLY A 9 9.29 -2.83 6.15
CA GLY A 9 7.89 -2.59 5.79
C GLY A 9 6.94 -3.53 6.51
N ASN A 10 5.64 -3.23 6.40
CA ASN A 10 4.57 -4.03 6.98
C ASN A 10 4.24 -5.22 6.06
N LEU A 11 3.92 -6.38 6.64
CA LEU A 11 3.55 -7.59 5.91
C LEU A 11 2.14 -7.48 5.27
N ASP A 12 1.24 -6.69 5.85
CA ASP A 12 -0.14 -6.49 5.38
C ASP A 12 -0.23 -5.70 4.07
N ASP A 13 0.84 -4.98 3.71
CA ASP A 13 0.93 -4.21 2.45
C ASP A 13 1.08 -5.12 1.22
N PHE A 14 1.37 -6.41 1.43
CA PHE A 14 1.68 -7.36 0.37
C PHE A 14 0.92 -8.67 0.54
N GLN A 15 0.79 -9.41 -0.56
CA GLN A 15 0.22 -10.74 -0.54
C GLN A 15 1.34 -11.78 -0.64
N ALA A 16 1.45 -12.63 0.39
CA ALA A 16 2.43 -13.71 0.40
C ALA A 16 2.10 -14.76 -0.67
N VAL A 17 3.10 -15.17 -1.45
CA VAL A 17 2.98 -16.30 -2.37
C VAL A 17 3.40 -17.59 -1.66
N GLY A 18 2.84 -18.71 -2.10
CA GLY A 18 3.07 -20.01 -1.48
C GLY A 18 3.12 -21.15 -2.47
N GLY A 19 3.58 -22.30 -1.98
CA GLY A 19 3.65 -23.55 -2.72
C GLY A 19 3.43 -24.72 -1.76
N GLY A 20 2.64 -25.71 -2.16
CA GLY A 20 2.35 -26.88 -1.32
C GLY A 20 1.58 -26.55 -0.03
N GLY A 21 0.77 -25.48 -0.02
CA GLY A 21 -0.05 -25.08 1.13
C GLY A 21 0.68 -24.21 2.17
N GLN A 22 1.93 -23.83 1.92
CA GLN A 22 2.72 -23.00 2.83
C GLN A 22 3.19 -21.71 2.16
N ALA A 23 3.23 -20.61 2.90
CA ALA A 23 3.76 -19.35 2.41
C ALA A 23 5.29 -19.40 2.32
N VAL A 24 5.84 -18.84 1.24
CA VAL A 24 7.29 -18.72 1.05
C VAL A 24 7.94 -17.98 2.21
N PHE A 25 7.29 -16.90 2.66
CA PHE A 25 7.81 -16.05 3.74
C PHE A 25 7.94 -16.80 5.08
N GLU A 26 6.94 -17.59 5.46
CA GLU A 26 6.99 -18.40 6.69
C GLU A 26 8.15 -19.40 6.67
N SER A 27 8.52 -19.88 5.49
CA SER A 27 9.65 -20.79 5.28
C SER A 27 10.95 -20.07 4.89
N ALA A 28 11.01 -18.74 4.96
CA ALA A 28 12.09 -17.99 4.31
C ALA A 28 13.48 -18.37 4.84
N LEU A 29 13.65 -18.43 6.17
CA LEU A 29 14.91 -18.83 6.80
C LEU A 29 15.27 -20.30 6.45
N GLN A 30 14.28 -21.18 6.39
CA GLN A 30 14.48 -22.58 6.04
C GLN A 30 14.92 -22.76 4.58
N ILE A 31 14.33 -22.00 3.65
CA ILE A 31 14.71 -21.98 2.24
C ILE A 31 16.16 -21.53 2.10
N ARG A 32 16.54 -20.44 2.78
CA ARG A 32 17.92 -19.92 2.76
C ARG A 32 18.92 -20.93 3.31
N GLU A 33 18.64 -21.53 4.46
CA GLU A 33 19.52 -22.56 5.04
C GLU A 33 19.60 -23.81 4.14
N ALA A 34 18.49 -24.24 3.55
CA ALA A 34 18.49 -25.35 2.62
C ALA A 34 19.33 -25.06 1.36
N LEU A 35 19.28 -23.85 0.82
CA LEU A 35 20.13 -23.42 -0.29
C LEU A 35 21.61 -23.38 0.11
N ARG A 36 21.92 -22.88 1.32
CA ARG A 36 23.28 -22.88 1.88
C ARG A 36 23.85 -24.29 2.03
N LEU A 37 23.07 -25.22 2.58
CA LEU A 37 23.44 -26.63 2.72
C LEU A 37 23.65 -27.32 1.37
N ARG A 38 22.94 -26.88 0.33
CA ARG A 38 23.08 -27.35 -1.05
C ARG A 38 24.21 -26.65 -1.84
N LYS A 39 25.03 -25.83 -1.18
CA LYS A 39 26.14 -25.06 -1.75
C LYS A 39 25.70 -24.08 -2.87
N GLN A 40 24.47 -23.58 -2.80
CA GLN A 40 23.91 -22.62 -3.76
C GLN A 40 24.13 -21.18 -3.29
N GLN A 41 25.39 -20.81 -3.08
CA GLN A 41 25.76 -19.55 -2.44
C GLN A 41 25.29 -18.32 -3.23
N SER A 42 25.38 -18.34 -4.56
CA SER A 42 24.91 -17.26 -5.43
C SER A 42 23.41 -16.95 -5.25
N ILE A 43 22.59 -18.00 -5.09
CA ILE A 43 21.15 -17.87 -4.85
C ILE A 43 20.89 -17.27 -3.46
N VAL A 44 21.62 -17.73 -2.44
CA VAL A 44 21.49 -17.24 -1.05
C VAL A 44 21.88 -15.77 -0.93
N GLU A 45 22.91 -15.34 -1.66
CA GLU A 45 23.38 -13.95 -1.72
C GLU A 45 22.40 -13.03 -2.45
N THR A 46 21.58 -13.57 -3.35
CA THR A 46 20.56 -12.78 -4.08
C THR A 46 19.31 -12.52 -3.22
N LEU A 47 19.06 -13.35 -2.21
CA LEU A 47 17.91 -13.20 -1.32
C LEU A 47 18.31 -12.38 -0.09
N ALA A 48 17.52 -11.38 0.30
CA ALA A 48 17.72 -10.69 1.57
C ALA A 48 17.36 -11.61 2.77
N ILE A 49 17.87 -11.29 3.95
CA ILE A 49 17.58 -12.01 5.20
C ILE A 49 16.41 -11.30 5.90
N PRO A 50 15.21 -11.92 6.01
CA PRO A 50 14.11 -11.33 6.77
C PRO A 50 14.33 -11.49 8.28
N GLN A 51 13.97 -10.47 9.04
CA GLN A 51 13.86 -10.46 10.50
C GLN A 51 12.51 -9.85 10.86
N VAL A 52 11.65 -10.64 11.50
CA VAL A 52 10.32 -10.17 11.94
C VAL A 52 10.46 -9.53 13.32
N ASN A 53 9.71 -8.46 13.58
CA ASN A 53 9.62 -7.86 14.91
C ASN A 53 8.82 -8.75 15.88
N ASP A 54 8.85 -8.40 17.17
CA ASP A 54 8.16 -9.15 18.23
C ASP A 54 6.63 -9.16 18.05
N GLU A 55 6.06 -8.13 17.43
CA GLU A 55 4.62 -8.01 17.15
C GLU A 55 4.17 -8.82 15.92
N GLY A 56 5.11 -9.24 15.06
CA GLY A 56 4.82 -10.07 13.89
C GLY A 56 4.28 -9.33 12.67
N ASP A 57 4.09 -8.01 12.73
CA ASP A 57 3.47 -7.19 11.67
C ASP A 57 4.49 -6.53 10.72
N ARG A 58 5.74 -6.36 11.18
CA ARG A 58 6.80 -5.66 10.45
C ARG A 58 8.01 -6.55 10.23
N VAL A 59 8.59 -6.44 9.04
CA VAL A 59 9.80 -7.18 8.66
C VAL A 59 10.91 -6.24 8.22
N ASP A 60 12.10 -6.47 8.79
CA ASP A 60 13.34 -5.85 8.39
C ASP A 60 14.13 -6.81 7.47
N TRP A 61 14.52 -6.33 6.30
CA TRP A 61 15.27 -7.08 5.30
C TRP A 61 16.72 -6.64 5.28
N TYR A 62 17.62 -7.56 5.59
CA TYR A 62 19.06 -7.30 5.68
C TYR A 62 19.82 -7.87 4.49
N SER A 63 20.91 -7.21 4.11
CA SER A 63 21.85 -7.72 3.12
C SER A 63 22.54 -8.99 3.62
N PRO A 64 22.70 -10.02 2.78
CA PRO A 64 23.47 -11.20 3.11
C PRO A 64 24.99 -10.97 3.06
N THR A 65 25.44 -9.95 2.32
CA THR A 65 26.85 -9.56 2.21
C THR A 65 27.05 -8.12 2.68
N GLU A 66 28.24 -7.83 3.19
CA GLU A 66 28.66 -6.45 3.45
C GLU A 66 29.02 -5.77 2.12
N GLY A 67 28.85 -4.45 2.05
CA GLY A 67 29.11 -3.69 0.83
C GLY A 67 28.33 -2.39 0.73
N THR A 68 28.60 -1.64 -0.33
CA THR A 68 27.90 -0.39 -0.66
C THR A 68 26.52 -0.70 -1.20
N VAL A 69 25.48 -0.14 -0.59
CA VAL A 69 24.08 -0.38 -0.98
C VAL A 69 23.58 0.75 -1.88
N ILE A 70 23.10 0.39 -3.06
CA ILE A 70 22.48 1.31 -4.02
C ILE A 70 21.11 0.73 -4.39
N SER A 71 20.05 1.55 -4.38
CA SER A 71 18.73 1.09 -4.83
C SER A 71 18.73 0.87 -6.33
N TRP A 72 17.90 -0.04 -6.84
CA TRP A 72 17.78 -0.28 -8.29
C TRP A 72 17.56 1.02 -9.07
N LYS A 73 16.72 1.92 -8.56
CA LYS A 73 16.41 3.23 -9.19
C LYS A 73 17.54 4.25 -9.15
N ALA A 74 18.47 4.13 -8.21
CA ALA A 74 19.61 5.01 -8.10
C ALA A 74 20.86 4.47 -8.82
N ALA A 75 20.85 3.20 -9.22
CA ALA A 75 21.97 2.58 -9.92
C ALA A 75 22.08 3.06 -11.37
N ASP A 76 23.31 3.12 -11.89
CA ASP A 76 23.60 3.42 -13.29
C ASP A 76 23.05 2.34 -14.23
N GLU A 77 22.76 2.68 -15.49
CA GLU A 77 22.22 1.74 -16.48
C GLU A 77 23.12 0.52 -16.68
N ASP A 78 24.43 0.71 -16.78
CA ASP A 78 25.40 -0.37 -16.90
C ASP A 78 25.39 -1.31 -15.69
N ALA A 79 25.22 -0.75 -14.49
CA ALA A 79 25.13 -1.53 -13.26
C ALA A 79 23.84 -2.34 -13.21
N ARG A 80 22.70 -1.74 -13.63
CA ARG A 80 21.42 -2.45 -13.77
C ARG A 80 21.50 -3.56 -14.81
N PHE A 81 22.12 -3.33 -15.96
CA PHE A 81 22.26 -4.34 -17.01
C PHE A 81 23.09 -5.54 -16.55
N ARG A 82 24.23 -5.31 -15.89
CA ARG A 82 25.06 -6.39 -15.31
C ARG A 82 24.29 -7.17 -14.25
N ALA A 83 23.58 -6.47 -13.37
CA ALA A 83 22.80 -7.09 -12.31
C ALA A 83 21.62 -7.90 -12.85
N LEU A 84 20.94 -7.43 -13.90
CA LEU A 84 19.85 -8.13 -14.55
C LEU A 84 20.32 -9.45 -15.16
N ARG A 85 21.46 -9.45 -15.85
CA ARG A 85 22.07 -10.67 -16.40
C ARG A 85 22.43 -11.69 -15.31
N LEU A 86 22.92 -11.21 -14.17
CA LEU A 86 23.20 -12.07 -13.00
C LEU A 86 21.91 -12.66 -12.42
N LEU A 87 20.84 -11.87 -12.33
CA LEU A 87 19.51 -12.33 -11.90
C LEU A 87 18.95 -13.41 -12.84
N GLU A 88 19.03 -13.21 -14.16
CA GLU A 88 18.57 -14.19 -15.16
C GLU A 88 19.31 -15.53 -15.01
N SER A 89 20.64 -15.50 -14.87
CA SER A 89 21.43 -16.70 -14.62
C SER A 89 21.05 -17.38 -13.30
N THR A 90 20.74 -16.59 -12.27
CA THR A 90 20.34 -17.10 -10.95
C THR A 90 18.96 -17.76 -11.02
N LEU A 91 17.99 -17.13 -11.69
CA LEU A 91 16.65 -17.70 -11.88
C LEU A 91 16.67 -19.00 -12.66
N SER A 92 17.46 -19.10 -13.73
CA SER A 92 17.61 -20.36 -14.48
C SER A 92 18.16 -21.50 -13.60
N SER A 93 19.09 -21.18 -12.70
CA SER A 93 19.63 -22.13 -11.72
C SER A 93 18.58 -22.53 -10.67
N VAL A 94 17.79 -21.57 -10.19
CA VAL A 94 16.68 -21.77 -9.24
C VAL A 94 15.60 -22.67 -9.85
N GLU A 95 15.20 -22.42 -11.09
CA GLU A 95 14.21 -23.24 -11.80
C GLU A 95 14.67 -24.69 -11.96
N SER A 96 15.93 -24.88 -12.35
CA SER A 96 16.53 -26.21 -12.50
C SER A 96 16.54 -26.96 -11.16
N LEU A 97 16.90 -26.26 -10.07
CA LEU A 97 16.91 -26.82 -8.73
C LEU A 97 15.50 -27.13 -8.21
N SER A 98 14.52 -26.27 -8.50
CA SER A 98 13.11 -26.45 -8.16
C SER A 98 12.56 -27.69 -8.87
N LYS A 99 12.71 -27.77 -10.20
CA LYS A 99 12.26 -28.92 -11.02
C LYS A 99 12.88 -30.23 -10.53
N LYS A 100 14.19 -30.25 -10.24
CA LYS A 100 14.88 -31.42 -9.69
C LYS A 100 14.33 -31.81 -8.31
N SER A 101 13.98 -30.84 -7.47
CA SER A 101 13.44 -31.10 -6.13
C SER A 101 12.00 -31.59 -6.18
N LEU A 102 11.20 -31.12 -7.14
CA LEU A 102 9.82 -31.59 -7.41
C LEU A 102 9.76 -33.04 -7.91
N GLN A 103 10.77 -33.49 -8.66
CA GLN A 103 10.87 -34.87 -9.15
C GLN A 103 11.33 -35.87 -8.09
N SER A 104 11.70 -35.40 -6.89
CA SER A 104 12.14 -36.29 -5.82
C SER A 104 10.98 -37.10 -5.25
N PRO A 105 11.20 -38.36 -4.84
CA PRO A 105 10.18 -39.15 -4.14
C PRO A 105 9.94 -38.70 -2.69
N LYS A 106 10.74 -37.76 -2.16
CA LYS A 106 10.62 -37.28 -0.77
C LYS A 106 9.72 -36.05 -0.69
N THR A 107 8.63 -36.12 0.06
CA THR A 107 7.66 -35.03 0.24
C THR A 107 8.32 -33.71 0.66
N ALA A 108 9.26 -33.75 1.62
CA ALA A 108 9.97 -32.54 2.05
C ALA A 108 10.79 -31.87 0.92
N GLN A 109 11.34 -32.66 -0.01
CA GLN A 109 12.05 -32.12 -1.18
C GLN A 109 11.09 -31.56 -2.22
N GLN A 110 9.92 -32.18 -2.38
CA GLN A 110 8.86 -31.65 -3.25
C GLN A 110 8.33 -30.31 -2.73
N LEU A 111 8.09 -30.20 -1.41
CA LEU A 111 7.71 -28.94 -0.77
C LEU A 111 8.76 -27.86 -0.96
N PHE A 112 10.05 -28.18 -0.73
CA PHE A 112 11.15 -27.26 -1.02
C PHE A 112 11.16 -26.81 -2.49
N GLY A 113 10.95 -27.74 -3.43
CA GLY A 113 10.87 -27.43 -4.85
C GLY A 113 9.69 -26.50 -5.18
N SER A 114 8.53 -26.75 -4.57
CA SER A 114 7.32 -25.94 -4.75
C SER A 114 7.51 -24.52 -4.19
N LEU A 115 8.05 -24.38 -2.98
CA LEU A 115 8.35 -23.07 -2.38
C LEU A 115 9.40 -22.32 -3.19
N LEU A 116 10.47 -22.99 -3.59
CA LEU A 116 11.56 -22.39 -4.36
C LEU A 116 11.09 -21.84 -5.72
N SER A 117 10.11 -22.49 -6.36
CA SER A 117 9.51 -22.01 -7.62
C SER A 117 8.82 -20.65 -7.50
N LYS A 118 8.44 -20.25 -6.29
CA LYS A 118 7.78 -18.97 -5.98
C LYS A 118 8.66 -18.04 -5.15
N ALA A 119 9.83 -18.49 -4.71
CA ALA A 119 10.68 -17.76 -3.79
C ALA A 119 11.17 -16.43 -4.35
N PHE A 120 11.41 -16.34 -5.65
CA PHE A 120 11.93 -15.13 -6.29
C PHE A 120 10.83 -14.12 -6.68
N GLN A 121 9.56 -14.35 -6.35
CA GLN A 121 8.52 -13.34 -6.57
C GLN A 121 8.74 -12.14 -5.65
N PHE A 122 8.67 -10.92 -6.18
CA PHE A 122 8.76 -9.69 -5.40
C PHE A 122 7.80 -8.61 -5.96
N PRO A 123 7.39 -7.61 -5.15
CA PRO A 123 6.32 -6.70 -5.56
C PRO A 123 6.68 -5.76 -6.72
N GLY A 124 7.95 -5.38 -6.88
CA GLY A 124 8.42 -4.59 -8.03
C GLY A 124 9.85 -4.06 -7.89
N GLU A 125 10.29 -3.22 -8.82
CA GLU A 125 11.66 -2.70 -8.93
C GLU A 125 12.20 -2.01 -7.66
N ASN A 126 11.34 -1.38 -6.86
CA ASN A 126 11.74 -0.68 -5.63
C ASN A 126 12.27 -1.63 -4.54
N PHE A 127 12.05 -2.94 -4.70
CA PHE A 127 12.42 -3.97 -3.74
C PHE A 127 13.74 -4.65 -4.09
N LEU A 128 14.43 -4.18 -5.14
CA LEU A 128 15.73 -4.66 -5.56
C LEU A 128 16.82 -3.63 -5.22
N PHE A 129 17.92 -4.14 -4.66
CA PHE A 129 19.09 -3.35 -4.29
C PHE A 129 20.35 -3.97 -4.91
N LEU A 130 21.35 -3.15 -5.19
CA LEU A 130 22.68 -3.59 -5.57
C LEU A 130 23.61 -3.42 -4.37
N VAL A 131 24.26 -4.51 -3.95
CA VAL A 131 25.27 -4.51 -2.88
C VAL A 131 26.59 -4.91 -3.51
N ASP A 132 27.54 -3.96 -3.61
CA ASP A 132 28.79 -4.12 -4.36
C ASP A 132 28.59 -4.67 -5.79
N GLY A 133 27.53 -4.20 -6.46
CA GLY A 133 27.17 -4.62 -7.82
C GLY A 133 26.43 -5.95 -7.92
N LYS A 134 26.19 -6.66 -6.80
CA LYS A 134 25.36 -7.87 -6.77
C LYS A 134 23.89 -7.54 -6.45
N PRO A 135 22.91 -8.10 -7.18
CA PRO A 135 21.50 -7.87 -6.92
C PRO A 135 21.04 -8.61 -5.65
N VAL A 136 20.32 -7.90 -4.79
CA VAL A 136 19.70 -8.44 -3.57
C VAL A 136 18.22 -8.06 -3.53
N ILE A 137 17.35 -9.07 -3.50
CA ILE A 137 15.89 -8.93 -3.50
C ILE A 137 15.39 -8.87 -2.07
N THR A 138 14.65 -7.82 -1.74
CA THR A 138 13.84 -7.69 -0.51
C THR A 138 12.38 -8.04 -0.79
N PHE A 139 11.59 -8.37 0.24
CA PHE A 139 10.20 -8.80 0.07
C PHE A 139 10.04 -9.94 -0.95
N TRP A 140 11.01 -10.85 -0.99
CA TRP A 140 10.91 -12.04 -1.82
C TRP A 140 9.88 -13.01 -1.22
N GLY A 141 9.13 -13.69 -2.07
CA GLY A 141 7.94 -14.44 -1.67
C GLY A 141 6.68 -13.58 -1.51
N PHE A 142 6.64 -12.37 -2.05
CA PHE A 142 5.47 -11.48 -2.02
C PHE A 142 5.13 -10.89 -3.39
N VAL A 143 3.86 -10.53 -3.55
CA VAL A 143 3.33 -9.72 -4.66
C VAL A 143 2.49 -8.57 -4.11
N ASN A 144 2.15 -7.59 -4.94
CA ASN A 144 1.24 -6.51 -4.52
C ASN A 144 -0.16 -7.07 -4.20
N LEU A 145 -0.88 -6.41 -3.30
CA LEU A 145 -2.26 -6.77 -2.97
C LEU A 145 -3.15 -6.78 -4.22
N ASN A 146 -3.87 -7.89 -4.44
CA ASN A 146 -4.75 -8.11 -5.59
C ASN A 146 -4.02 -8.33 -6.93
N GLU A 147 -2.71 -8.55 -6.92
CA GLU A 147 -1.97 -9.03 -8.10
C GLU A 147 -1.69 -10.53 -7.99
N ASN A 148 -1.66 -11.21 -9.13
CA ASN A 148 -1.23 -12.60 -9.20
C ASN A 148 0.29 -12.68 -9.29
N ALA A 149 0.85 -13.84 -8.90
CA ALA A 149 2.26 -14.15 -9.15
C ALA A 149 2.57 -14.02 -10.64
N ARG A 150 3.60 -13.24 -10.98
CA ARG A 150 4.01 -13.00 -12.37
C ARG A 150 4.57 -14.28 -12.98
N GLU A 151 4.33 -14.49 -14.26
CA GLU A 151 4.97 -15.58 -15.01
C GLU A 151 6.46 -15.27 -15.22
N ASP A 152 6.76 -14.06 -15.71
CA ASP A 152 8.12 -13.51 -15.74
C ASP A 152 8.34 -12.52 -14.59
N VAL A 153 9.19 -12.91 -13.66
CA VAL A 153 9.51 -12.13 -12.46
C VAL A 153 10.33 -10.87 -12.79
N LEU A 154 11.17 -10.92 -13.83
CA LEU A 154 12.11 -9.84 -14.17
C LEU A 154 11.52 -8.82 -15.16
N ASP A 155 10.31 -9.05 -15.68
CA ASP A 155 9.65 -8.13 -16.62
C ASP A 155 9.54 -6.70 -16.05
N CYS A 156 9.24 -6.58 -14.75
CA CYS A 156 9.18 -5.30 -14.07
C CYS A 156 10.51 -4.54 -14.04
N LEU A 157 11.65 -5.23 -14.14
CA LEU A 157 12.98 -4.63 -14.20
C LEU A 157 13.36 -4.26 -15.64
N ARG A 158 12.94 -5.06 -16.63
CA ARG A 158 13.20 -4.76 -18.04
C ARG A 158 12.44 -3.53 -18.50
N ALA A 159 11.20 -3.37 -18.05
CA ALA A 159 10.42 -2.15 -18.30
C ALA A 159 11.12 -0.88 -17.78
N SER A 160 11.86 -0.98 -16.67
CA SER A 160 12.62 0.15 -16.09
C SER A 160 13.87 0.56 -16.87
N LEU A 161 14.34 -0.29 -17.79
CA LEU A 161 15.50 -0.02 -18.65
C LEU A 161 15.10 0.63 -19.99
N VAL A 162 13.81 0.71 -20.30
CA VAL A 162 13.33 1.39 -21.51
C VAL A 162 13.46 2.90 -21.27
N PRO A 163 14.23 3.64 -22.09
CA PRO A 163 14.33 5.09 -21.95
C PRO A 163 12.94 5.69 -22.03
N VAL A 164 12.57 6.51 -21.05
CA VAL A 164 11.37 7.36 -21.18
C VAL A 164 11.61 8.23 -22.41
N PRO A 165 10.76 8.17 -23.45
CA PRO A 165 10.96 8.99 -24.64
C PRO A 165 11.06 10.44 -24.18
N MET A 166 12.23 11.05 -24.40
CA MET A 166 12.38 12.48 -24.15
C MET A 166 11.30 13.19 -24.95
N PRO A 167 10.52 14.10 -24.34
CA PRO A 167 9.60 14.91 -25.11
C PRO A 167 10.43 15.60 -26.19
N ALA A 168 9.99 15.47 -27.45
CA ALA A 168 10.61 16.18 -28.56
C ALA A 168 10.77 17.66 -28.18
N PRO A 169 11.88 18.32 -28.54
CA PRO A 169 12.01 19.76 -28.31
C PRO A 169 10.77 20.44 -28.86
N VAL A 170 10.00 21.08 -27.99
CA VAL A 170 8.92 21.96 -28.42
C VAL A 170 9.62 23.12 -29.09
N GLU A 171 9.52 23.23 -30.42
CA GLU A 171 9.92 24.44 -31.13
C GLU A 171 9.11 25.59 -30.52
N GLU A 172 9.81 26.44 -29.77
CA GLU A 172 9.28 27.68 -29.23
C GLU A 172 8.90 28.55 -30.44
N PRO A 173 7.61 28.91 -30.64
CA PRO A 173 7.23 29.69 -31.80
C PRO A 173 7.93 31.05 -31.74
N GLU A 174 8.59 31.41 -32.85
CA GLU A 174 9.29 32.68 -33.04
C GLU A 174 8.32 33.84 -32.71
N PRO A 175 8.74 34.83 -31.89
CA PRO A 175 7.84 35.88 -31.42
C PRO A 175 7.32 36.71 -32.60
N GLU A 176 6.00 36.71 -32.78
CA GLU A 176 5.30 37.53 -33.76
C GLU A 176 5.51 39.01 -33.43
N PRO A 177 5.86 39.87 -34.42
CA PRO A 177 6.16 41.28 -34.14
C PRO A 177 4.91 42.04 -33.71
N GLU A 178 5.01 42.76 -32.57
CA GLU A 178 3.93 43.60 -32.06
C GLU A 178 3.54 44.71 -33.06
N PRO A 179 2.24 44.95 -33.31
CA PRO A 179 1.82 45.99 -34.24
C PRO A 179 2.02 47.38 -33.63
N THR A 180 2.91 48.17 -34.22
CA THR A 180 2.99 49.61 -33.97
C THR A 180 1.77 50.32 -34.55
N LEU A 181 0.90 50.83 -33.69
CA LEU A 181 -0.20 51.72 -34.05
C LEU A 181 0.36 53.07 -34.51
N VAL A 182 0.33 53.33 -35.83
CA VAL A 182 0.58 54.65 -36.41
C VAL A 182 -0.77 55.22 -36.87
N PHE A 183 -1.26 56.22 -36.14
CA PHE A 183 -2.42 57.02 -36.54
C PHE A 183 -1.99 58.03 -37.62
N GLU A 184 -2.18 57.71 -38.90
CA GLU A 184 -2.19 58.69 -39.97
C GLU A 184 -3.19 58.32 -41.08
N LYS A 185 -4.42 58.77 -40.93
CA LYS A 185 -5.17 59.54 -41.94
C LYS A 185 -6.62 59.71 -41.51
N ALA A 186 -6.91 60.90 -40.99
CA ALA A 186 -8.21 61.51 -41.13
C ALA A 186 -8.37 61.94 -42.61
N ASP A 187 -9.61 61.89 -43.09
CA ASP A 187 -10.10 62.31 -44.41
C ASP A 187 -9.98 61.29 -45.56
N GLU A 188 -11.01 60.44 -45.67
CA GLU A 188 -11.67 60.14 -46.96
C GLU A 188 -13.09 59.56 -46.71
N PRO A 189 -14.10 59.87 -47.55
CA PRO A 189 -15.50 59.83 -47.16
C PRO A 189 -16.13 58.42 -47.25
N LEU A 190 -17.09 58.21 -46.35
CA LEU A 190 -18.02 57.08 -46.25
C LEU A 190 -18.82 56.84 -47.56
N VAL A 191 -18.36 55.97 -48.45
CA VAL A 191 -19.25 55.23 -49.38
C VAL A 191 -18.67 53.84 -49.68
N ALA A 192 -19.01 52.84 -48.86
CA ALA A 192 -18.91 51.45 -49.25
C ALA A 192 -20.32 50.94 -49.59
N ALA A 193 -20.51 50.54 -50.85
CA ALA A 193 -21.72 49.85 -51.30
C ALA A 193 -21.93 48.56 -50.48
N PRO A 194 -23.17 48.16 -50.18
CA PRO A 194 -23.40 46.93 -49.45
C PRO A 194 -22.89 45.74 -50.29
N ALA A 195 -21.92 45.00 -49.74
CA ALA A 195 -21.59 43.68 -50.24
C ALA A 195 -22.85 42.82 -50.17
N LYS A 196 -23.42 42.50 -51.33
CA LYS A 196 -24.46 41.48 -51.46
C LYS A 196 -23.84 40.17 -51.02
N VAL A 197 -24.20 39.71 -49.82
CA VAL A 197 -24.02 38.32 -49.43
C VAL A 197 -24.97 37.53 -50.31
N HIS A 198 -24.43 36.89 -51.35
CA HIS A 198 -25.13 35.82 -52.05
C HIS A 198 -25.15 34.63 -51.10
N ILE A 199 -26.17 34.58 -50.24
CA ILE A 199 -26.58 33.33 -49.61
C ILE A 199 -27.28 32.55 -50.72
N THR A 200 -26.56 31.63 -51.34
CA THR A 200 -27.18 30.59 -52.15
C THR A 200 -28.06 29.74 -51.23
N ALA A 201 -29.32 29.51 -51.65
CA ALA A 201 -30.32 28.80 -50.87
C ALA A 201 -30.04 27.29 -50.70
N ASP A 202 -28.87 26.81 -51.15
CA ASP A 202 -28.49 25.39 -51.10
C ASP A 202 -27.57 25.03 -49.92
N ASP A 203 -26.99 25.99 -49.17
CA ASP A 203 -26.12 25.68 -48.01
C ASP A 203 -26.86 25.61 -46.66
N LEU A 204 -28.20 25.64 -46.67
CA LEU A 204 -29.02 25.54 -45.45
C LEU A 204 -29.79 24.22 -45.29
N TYR A 205 -29.63 23.25 -46.19
CA TYR A 205 -30.34 21.97 -46.09
C TYR A 205 -29.54 20.77 -46.62
N GLU A 206 -28.37 20.48 -46.03
CA GLU A 206 -27.94 19.08 -45.91
C GLU A 206 -28.23 18.59 -44.48
N ALA A 207 -29.45 18.10 -44.31
CA ALA A 207 -29.77 17.27 -43.16
C ALA A 207 -28.91 16.01 -43.23
N HIS A 208 -27.93 15.90 -42.33
CA HIS A 208 -27.29 14.62 -42.04
C HIS A 208 -28.39 13.57 -41.80
N PRO A 209 -28.42 12.45 -42.52
CA PRO A 209 -29.41 11.42 -42.27
C PRO A 209 -29.23 10.93 -40.84
N ALA A 210 -30.33 10.95 -40.08
CA ALA A 210 -30.38 10.38 -38.75
C ALA A 210 -29.88 8.93 -38.79
N PRO A 211 -29.12 8.48 -37.77
CA PRO A 211 -28.69 7.09 -37.71
C PRO A 211 -29.92 6.19 -37.76
N VAL A 212 -29.95 5.32 -38.78
CA VAL A 212 -30.98 4.29 -38.91
C VAL A 212 -30.81 3.37 -37.71
N MET A 213 -31.70 3.53 -36.73
CA MET A 213 -31.90 2.53 -35.71
C MET A 213 -32.40 1.26 -36.40
N THR A 214 -31.55 0.25 -36.47
CA THR A 214 -31.99 -1.12 -36.75
C THR A 214 -33.11 -1.47 -35.77
N PRO A 215 -34.27 -1.99 -36.22
CA PRO A 215 -35.28 -2.51 -35.31
C PRO A 215 -34.65 -3.57 -34.40
N ARG A 216 -34.62 -3.28 -33.11
CA ARG A 216 -34.33 -4.26 -32.09
C ARG A 216 -35.42 -5.32 -32.18
N GLU A 217 -35.02 -6.55 -32.45
CA GLU A 217 -35.88 -7.73 -32.35
C GLU A 217 -36.66 -7.66 -31.02
N PRO A 218 -37.98 -7.94 -31.01
CA PRO A 218 -38.75 -7.88 -29.79
C PRO A 218 -38.14 -8.85 -28.79
N ALA A 219 -37.85 -8.36 -27.59
CA ALA A 219 -37.52 -9.23 -26.47
C ALA A 219 -38.62 -10.31 -26.34
N PRO A 220 -38.28 -11.58 -26.11
CA PRO A 220 -39.29 -12.57 -25.76
C PRO A 220 -40.01 -12.09 -24.51
N ALA A 221 -41.34 -12.23 -24.51
CA ALA A 221 -42.19 -11.92 -23.37
C ALA A 221 -41.65 -12.57 -22.08
N PRO A 222 -41.86 -11.95 -20.90
CA PRO A 222 -41.58 -12.62 -19.64
C PRO A 222 -42.42 -13.89 -19.57
N GLU A 223 -41.74 -15.03 -19.61
CA GLU A 223 -42.32 -16.33 -19.30
C GLU A 223 -42.82 -16.28 -17.84
N PRO A 224 -44.04 -16.74 -17.55
CA PRO A 224 -44.65 -16.60 -16.25
C PRO A 224 -43.78 -17.26 -15.18
N GLU A 225 -43.58 -16.54 -14.07
CA GLU A 225 -42.99 -17.10 -12.85
C GLU A 225 -43.64 -18.46 -12.55
N PRO A 226 -42.85 -19.54 -12.35
CA PRO A 226 -43.41 -20.77 -11.85
C PRO A 226 -43.91 -20.49 -10.44
N THR A 227 -45.24 -20.42 -10.32
CA THR A 227 -45.94 -20.65 -9.06
C THR A 227 -45.36 -21.89 -8.38
N PRO A 228 -45.25 -21.91 -7.04
CA PRO A 228 -44.71 -23.06 -6.33
C PRO A 228 -45.70 -24.22 -6.48
N VAL A 229 -45.44 -25.09 -7.46
CA VAL A 229 -46.12 -26.37 -7.55
C VAL A 229 -45.62 -27.20 -6.37
N ALA A 230 -46.53 -27.49 -5.45
CA ALA A 230 -46.34 -28.44 -4.38
C ALA A 230 -45.71 -29.72 -4.94
N VAL A 231 -44.45 -29.96 -4.60
CA VAL A 231 -43.77 -31.21 -4.92
C VAL A 231 -44.46 -32.29 -4.09
N ALA A 232 -45.36 -33.03 -4.72
CA ALA A 232 -45.88 -34.27 -4.19
C ALA A 232 -44.71 -35.16 -3.79
N ALA A 233 -44.63 -35.47 -2.50
CA ALA A 233 -43.59 -36.28 -1.91
C ALA A 233 -43.50 -37.64 -2.62
N LYS A 234 -42.55 -37.77 -3.56
CA LYS A 234 -42.13 -39.07 -4.07
C LYS A 234 -41.38 -39.77 -2.94
N LYS A 235 -42.07 -40.74 -2.32
CA LYS A 235 -41.51 -41.73 -1.39
C LYS A 235 -40.29 -42.40 -2.02
N ARG A 236 -39.10 -41.86 -1.75
CA ARG A 236 -37.85 -42.56 -2.01
C ARG A 236 -37.65 -43.52 -0.84
N ARG A 237 -37.97 -44.80 -1.08
CA ARG A 237 -37.75 -45.90 -0.14
C ARG A 237 -36.26 -45.93 0.20
N VAL A 238 -35.92 -45.51 1.40
CA VAL A 238 -34.63 -45.77 2.03
C VAL A 238 -34.65 -47.23 2.48
N PRO A 239 -33.70 -48.08 2.06
CA PRO A 239 -33.64 -49.44 2.55
C PRO A 239 -33.38 -49.43 4.06
N LEU A 240 -34.27 -50.12 4.75
CA LEU A 240 -34.36 -50.32 6.19
C LEU A 240 -33.18 -51.18 6.68
N TRP A 241 -32.00 -50.59 6.84
CA TRP A 241 -30.93 -51.22 7.62
C TRP A 241 -30.01 -50.20 8.28
N SER A 242 -30.58 -49.45 9.20
CA SER A 242 -29.82 -48.75 10.24
C SER A 242 -30.76 -48.50 11.42
N LEU A 243 -30.77 -49.42 12.38
CA LEU A 243 -31.03 -49.28 13.82
C LEU A 243 -31.06 -50.73 14.37
N PRO A 244 -30.08 -51.11 15.21
CA PRO A 244 -30.12 -50.66 16.60
C PRO A 244 -28.71 -50.37 17.16
N VAL A 245 -28.25 -49.13 17.09
CA VAL A 245 -27.17 -48.65 17.98
C VAL A 245 -27.50 -47.23 18.46
N ALA A 246 -28.74 -47.03 18.90
CA ALA A 246 -29.19 -45.75 19.49
C ALA A 246 -29.86 -45.95 20.86
N ALA A 247 -29.69 -47.13 21.47
CA ALA A 247 -30.12 -47.43 22.85
C ALA A 247 -28.95 -47.81 23.78
N VAL A 248 -27.70 -47.55 23.37
CA VAL A 248 -26.50 -47.73 24.22
C VAL A 248 -25.79 -46.39 24.52
N VAL A 249 -26.11 -45.30 23.82
CA VAL A 249 -25.39 -44.02 23.99
C VAL A 249 -26.05 -43.07 25.01
N MET A 250 -27.29 -43.34 25.45
CA MET A 250 -27.96 -42.58 26.52
C MET A 250 -28.02 -43.33 27.87
N ALA A 251 -27.05 -44.22 28.13
CA ALA A 251 -26.83 -44.85 29.42
C ALA A 251 -25.32 -45.10 29.71
N ALA A 252 -24.44 -44.24 29.19
CA ALA A 252 -22.99 -44.29 29.46
C ALA A 252 -22.43 -42.93 29.93
N VAL A 253 -23.29 -42.04 30.43
CA VAL A 253 -22.91 -40.79 31.13
C VAL A 253 -22.97 -40.94 32.66
N ALA A 254 -23.33 -42.12 33.19
CA ALA A 254 -23.34 -42.36 34.65
C ALA A 254 -23.00 -43.81 35.01
N ALA A 255 -21.86 -44.34 34.56
CA ALA A 255 -21.23 -45.57 35.10
C ALA A 255 -19.84 -45.80 34.47
N PRO A 256 -18.84 -44.99 34.84
CA PRO A 256 -17.74 -45.61 35.56
C PRO A 256 -17.25 -44.69 36.67
N LEU A 257 -17.94 -44.74 37.81
CA LEU A 257 -17.44 -44.23 39.09
C LEU A 257 -17.10 -45.37 40.07
N MET A 258 -17.08 -46.62 39.60
CA MET A 258 -16.69 -47.79 40.39
C MET A 258 -16.05 -48.86 39.49
N TRP A 259 -14.75 -48.76 39.23
CA TRP A 259 -13.78 -49.85 39.41
C TRP A 259 -12.35 -49.32 39.21
N PRO A 260 -11.39 -49.67 40.09
CA PRO A 260 -10.07 -49.07 40.09
C PRO A 260 -9.23 -49.68 38.97
N LYS A 261 -8.75 -48.84 38.05
CA LYS A 261 -7.66 -49.23 37.16
C LYS A 261 -6.35 -48.69 37.72
N HIS A 262 -5.64 -49.63 38.36
CA HIS A 262 -4.20 -49.64 38.55
C HIS A 262 -3.49 -49.04 37.31
N ALA A 263 -2.83 -47.91 37.51
CA ALA A 263 -1.66 -47.56 36.72
C ALA A 263 -0.45 -48.24 37.39
N PRO A 264 0.47 -48.87 36.64
CA PRO A 264 1.73 -49.31 37.23
C PRO A 264 2.51 -48.08 37.64
N ALA A 265 2.76 -47.96 38.94
CA ALA A 265 3.73 -47.02 39.48
C ALA A 265 5.13 -47.37 38.94
N PRO A 266 5.96 -46.39 38.55
CA PRO A 266 7.38 -46.63 38.41
C PRO A 266 7.92 -47.04 39.80
N GLU A 267 8.69 -48.13 39.82
CA GLU A 267 9.38 -48.61 41.00
C GLU A 267 10.20 -47.48 41.65
N PRO A 268 10.24 -47.40 42.99
CA PRO A 268 11.11 -46.46 43.68
C PRO A 268 12.56 -46.93 43.51
N VAL A 269 13.24 -46.42 42.49
CA VAL A 269 14.70 -46.44 42.48
C VAL A 269 15.14 -45.56 43.65
N LYS A 270 15.77 -46.20 44.64
CA LYS A 270 16.52 -45.53 45.70
C LYS A 270 17.46 -44.52 45.06
N THR A 271 17.08 -43.25 45.09
CA THR A 271 18.01 -42.15 44.91
C THR A 271 18.86 -42.13 46.18
N VAL A 272 20.05 -42.70 46.05
CA VAL A 272 21.17 -42.41 46.94
C VAL A 272 21.27 -40.88 47.00
N ALA A 273 21.16 -40.34 48.21
CA ALA A 273 21.46 -38.95 48.48
C ALA A 273 22.92 -38.70 48.07
N ALA A 274 23.11 -38.16 46.86
CA ALA A 274 24.35 -37.50 46.51
C ALA A 274 24.38 -36.20 47.31
N ALA A 275 25.35 -36.12 48.22
CA ALA A 275 25.68 -34.94 48.98
C ALA A 275 25.75 -33.71 48.04
N PRO A 276 25.33 -32.51 48.50
CA PRO A 276 25.54 -31.30 47.72
C PRO A 276 27.05 -31.14 47.52
N VAL A 277 27.51 -31.34 46.28
CA VAL A 277 28.84 -30.93 45.86
C VAL A 277 28.81 -29.42 45.89
N ALA A 278 29.43 -28.85 46.93
CA ALA A 278 29.82 -27.47 46.97
C ALA A 278 30.77 -27.23 45.80
N ILE A 279 30.26 -26.62 44.73
CA ILE A 279 31.10 -26.04 43.69
C ILE A 279 31.54 -24.70 44.28
N GLU A 280 32.74 -24.73 44.83
CA GLU A 280 33.54 -23.59 45.24
C GLU A 280 33.63 -22.60 44.07
N PRO A 281 33.16 -21.35 44.19
CA PRO A 281 33.36 -20.37 43.14
C PRO A 281 34.86 -20.08 43.03
N GLU A 282 35.42 -20.30 41.84
CA GLU A 282 36.75 -19.78 41.50
C GLU A 282 36.80 -18.27 41.80
N PRO A 283 37.90 -17.76 42.39
CA PRO A 283 37.99 -16.39 42.83
C PRO A 283 37.97 -15.46 41.62
N VAL A 284 36.85 -14.78 41.43
CA VAL A 284 36.78 -13.61 40.56
C VAL A 284 37.75 -12.58 41.13
N ALA A 285 38.74 -12.22 40.34
CA ALA A 285 39.69 -11.16 40.68
C ALA A 285 38.93 -9.92 41.15
N ALA A 286 39.31 -9.41 42.32
CA ALA A 286 38.77 -8.17 42.86
C ALA A 286 39.07 -7.03 41.88
N VAL A 287 38.02 -6.54 41.21
CA VAL A 287 38.10 -5.27 40.49
C VAL A 287 38.25 -4.19 41.55
N GLU A 288 39.34 -3.45 41.47
CA GLU A 288 39.59 -2.27 42.32
C GLU A 288 38.38 -1.32 42.28
N PRO A 289 37.93 -0.78 43.42
CA PRO A 289 36.84 0.18 43.42
C PRO A 289 37.30 1.44 42.67
N LEU A 290 36.75 1.65 41.48
CA LEU A 290 36.86 2.93 40.78
C LEU A 290 36.38 4.03 41.74
N PRO A 291 37.16 5.09 41.97
CA PRO A 291 36.70 6.20 42.77
C PRO A 291 35.51 6.85 42.06
N LEU A 292 34.35 6.82 42.71
CA LEU A 292 33.17 7.62 42.39
C LEU A 292 33.49 9.10 42.64
N ASN A 293 34.30 9.69 41.75
CA ASN A 293 34.41 11.13 41.57
C ASN A 293 33.75 11.49 40.25
N LEU A 294 32.44 11.22 40.16
CA LEU A 294 31.60 11.96 39.25
C LEU A 294 31.40 13.35 39.88
N PRO A 295 31.81 14.45 39.23
CA PRO A 295 31.49 15.77 39.74
C PRO A 295 29.98 15.96 39.60
N LEU A 296 29.25 15.72 40.69
CA LEU A 296 27.90 16.22 40.89
C LEU A 296 27.98 17.75 40.90
N HIS A 297 28.00 18.35 39.72
CA HIS A 297 27.59 19.74 39.58
C HIS A 297 26.10 19.74 39.87
N GLN A 298 25.73 20.26 41.04
CA GLN A 298 24.36 20.68 41.28
C GLN A 298 24.03 21.68 40.18
N ALA A 299 23.00 21.38 39.38
CA ALA A 299 22.47 22.33 38.43
C ALA A 299 21.88 23.49 39.23
N GLU A 300 22.61 24.59 39.31
CA GLU A 300 22.11 25.86 39.81
C GLU A 300 21.14 26.38 38.76
N VAL A 301 19.85 26.37 39.10
CA VAL A 301 18.79 26.98 38.30
C VAL A 301 19.06 28.48 38.29
N VAL A 302 19.68 28.96 37.21
CA VAL A 302 19.65 30.38 36.89
C VAL A 302 18.19 30.73 36.71
N ALA A 303 17.64 31.44 37.70
CA ALA A 303 16.33 32.05 37.60
C ALA A 303 16.38 33.05 36.44
N GLU A 304 15.88 32.61 35.29
CA GLU A 304 15.62 33.50 34.17
C GLU A 304 14.55 34.50 34.63
N LYS A 305 14.96 35.77 34.61
CA LYS A 305 14.17 36.92 35.01
C LYS A 305 12.82 36.86 34.31
N ALA A 306 11.76 36.73 35.10
CA ALA A 306 10.38 36.77 34.61
C ALA A 306 10.21 37.92 33.61
N PRO A 307 9.80 37.66 32.36
CA PRO A 307 9.34 38.74 31.52
C PRO A 307 8.11 39.34 32.20
N THR A 308 8.17 40.65 32.37
CA THR A 308 7.04 41.52 32.72
C THR A 308 5.77 41.02 32.04
N PRO A 309 4.62 40.89 32.74
CA PRO A 309 3.38 40.50 32.11
C PRO A 309 2.98 41.59 31.12
N VAL A 310 3.25 41.34 29.84
CA VAL A 310 2.63 42.11 28.77
C VAL A 310 1.15 41.83 28.87
N ALA A 311 0.39 42.91 29.04
CA ALA A 311 -1.06 42.91 29.11
C ALA A 311 -1.61 41.98 28.03
N ALA A 312 -2.44 41.03 28.45
CA ALA A 312 -3.22 40.21 27.55
C ALA A 312 -4.10 41.13 26.71
N GLU A 313 -3.67 41.39 25.47
CA GLU A 313 -4.60 41.77 24.43
C GLU A 313 -5.64 40.65 24.34
N PRO A 314 -6.95 40.99 24.28
CA PRO A 314 -7.99 39.99 24.36
C PRO A 314 -7.83 39.02 23.19
N VAL A 315 -7.53 37.76 23.52
CA VAL A 315 -7.60 36.64 22.59
C VAL A 315 -9.03 36.60 22.08
N VAL A 316 -9.23 37.13 20.87
CA VAL A 316 -10.47 37.01 20.13
C VAL A 316 -10.64 35.51 19.88
N ILE A 317 -11.52 34.88 20.64
CA ILE A 317 -12.01 33.53 20.37
C ILE A 317 -12.77 33.63 19.04
N THR A 318 -12.05 33.55 17.93
CA THR A 318 -12.66 33.35 16.63
C THR A 318 -13.40 32.02 16.72
N ALA A 319 -14.73 32.08 16.72
CA ALA A 319 -15.58 30.92 16.80
C ALA A 319 -15.14 29.89 15.74
N ILE A 320 -14.73 28.70 16.17
CA ILE A 320 -14.39 27.60 15.27
C ILE A 320 -15.61 27.37 14.38
N PRO A 321 -15.48 27.44 13.05
CA PRO A 321 -16.60 27.18 12.16
C PRO A 321 -17.11 25.77 12.44
N ARG A 322 -18.41 25.60 12.73
CA ARG A 322 -19.01 24.29 13.05
C ARG A 322 -18.79 23.22 11.97
N GLU A 323 -18.46 23.65 10.76
CA GLU A 323 -18.21 22.80 9.60
C GLU A 323 -16.73 22.40 9.44
N ALA A 324 -15.80 22.98 10.21
CA ALA A 324 -14.38 22.69 10.09
C ALA A 324 -14.05 21.27 10.56
N MET A 325 -13.06 20.66 9.92
CA MET A 325 -12.48 19.41 10.43
C MET A 325 -11.64 19.72 11.66
N VAL A 326 -11.99 19.10 12.79
CA VAL A 326 -11.25 19.26 14.06
C VAL A 326 -10.52 17.95 14.35
N MET A 327 -9.19 18.01 14.39
CA MET A 327 -8.30 16.92 14.76
C MET A 327 -8.08 16.92 16.28
N GLU A 328 -9.08 16.46 17.03
CA GLU A 328 -9.05 16.45 18.51
C GLU A 328 -7.75 15.81 19.04
N ALA A 329 -7.03 16.54 19.91
CA ALA A 329 -5.73 16.10 20.42
C ALA A 329 -5.78 14.73 21.12
N SER A 330 -6.89 14.36 21.76
CA SER A 330 -7.09 13.05 22.41
C SER A 330 -7.23 11.92 21.38
N GLN A 331 -7.90 12.17 20.25
CA GLN A 331 -8.05 11.20 19.16
C GLN A 331 -6.74 11.03 18.40
N VAL A 332 -6.04 12.14 18.12
CA VAL A 332 -4.75 12.09 17.44
C VAL A 332 -3.71 11.32 18.27
N LYS A 333 -3.62 11.59 19.58
CA LYS A 333 -2.72 10.86 20.50
C LYS A 333 -3.05 9.37 20.65
N SER A 334 -4.32 9.00 20.52
CA SER A 334 -4.77 7.60 20.60
C SER A 334 -4.75 6.88 19.25
N GLY A 335 -4.29 7.53 18.17
CA GLY A 335 -4.29 6.95 16.82
C GLY A 335 -5.69 6.82 16.21
N SER A 336 -6.71 7.47 16.77
CA SER A 336 -8.08 7.39 16.30
C SER A 336 -8.36 8.42 15.21
N THR A 337 -8.97 7.97 14.11
CA THR A 337 -9.36 8.81 12.96
C THR A 337 -10.87 9.04 12.88
N ARG A 338 -11.59 8.89 14.00
CA ARG A 338 -13.06 9.01 14.03
C ARG A 338 -13.54 10.37 13.56
N PHE A 339 -12.79 11.43 13.84
CA PHE A 339 -13.06 12.79 13.36
C PHE A 339 -13.14 12.91 11.83
N LEU A 340 -12.56 11.97 11.06
CA LEU A 340 -12.58 11.97 9.60
C LEU A 340 -13.85 11.34 9.01
N ASN A 341 -14.63 10.61 9.82
CA ASN A 341 -15.81 9.91 9.33
C ASN A 341 -16.92 10.89 8.92
N GLY A 342 -17.33 10.85 7.65
CA GLY A 342 -18.41 11.68 7.13
C GLY A 342 -18.23 12.07 5.67
N SER A 343 -19.10 12.97 5.22
CA SER A 343 -18.98 13.63 3.92
C SER A 343 -18.32 14.98 4.08
N TRP A 344 -17.35 15.27 3.23
CA TRP A 344 -16.53 16.47 3.26
C TRP A 344 -16.52 17.15 1.89
N ARG A 345 -16.60 18.46 1.89
CA ARG A 345 -16.34 19.34 0.75
C ARG A 345 -14.96 19.96 0.95
N VAL A 346 -14.08 19.76 -0.02
CA VAL A 346 -12.74 20.33 -0.02
C VAL A 346 -12.74 21.57 -0.89
N MET A 347 -12.27 22.68 -0.34
CA MET A 347 -12.07 23.93 -1.07
C MET A 347 -10.57 24.17 -1.19
N LEU A 348 -10.07 24.19 -2.42
CA LEU A 348 -8.70 24.58 -2.71
C LEU A 348 -8.63 26.10 -2.84
N ASP A 349 -7.59 26.70 -2.28
CA ASP A 349 -7.34 28.14 -2.37
C ASP A 349 -6.63 28.51 -3.69
N VAL A 350 -7.03 27.85 -4.79
CA VAL A 350 -6.45 28.03 -6.13
C VAL A 350 -7.59 28.10 -7.14
N THR A 351 -7.48 29.08 -8.02
CA THR A 351 -8.35 29.24 -9.18
C THR A 351 -7.71 28.48 -10.34
N ASP A 352 -8.42 27.51 -10.91
CA ASP A 352 -7.94 26.79 -12.09
C ASP A 352 -7.70 27.77 -13.26
N PRO A 353 -6.53 27.73 -13.93
CA PRO A 353 -6.20 28.66 -15.02
C PRO A 353 -7.06 28.44 -16.28
N ILE A 354 -7.69 27.27 -16.42
CA ILE A 354 -8.50 26.90 -17.59
C ILE A 354 -9.98 27.23 -17.37
N THR A 355 -10.52 27.00 -16.16
CA THR A 355 -11.96 27.10 -15.90
C THR A 355 -12.34 28.32 -15.05
N GLY A 356 -11.37 29.01 -14.45
CA GLY A 356 -11.59 30.20 -13.62
C GLY A 356 -12.42 29.94 -12.35
N LYS A 357 -12.72 28.67 -12.04
CA LYS A 357 -13.53 28.25 -10.87
C LYS A 357 -12.80 27.12 -10.15
N PRO A 358 -12.74 27.12 -8.81
CA PRO A 358 -12.11 26.04 -8.08
C PRO A 358 -12.88 24.73 -8.31
N PRO A 359 -12.20 23.61 -8.59
CA PRO A 359 -12.86 22.34 -8.81
C PRO A 359 -13.59 21.91 -7.54
N SER A 360 -14.82 21.40 -7.69
CA SER A 360 -15.57 20.96 -6.51
C SER A 360 -15.15 19.53 -6.13
N LEU A 361 -14.36 19.41 -5.07
CA LEU A 361 -13.91 18.14 -4.53
C LEU A 361 -14.82 17.72 -3.37
N ARG A 362 -15.33 16.49 -3.44
CA ARG A 362 -16.10 15.87 -2.34
C ARG A 362 -15.49 14.55 -1.95
N TYR A 363 -15.32 14.35 -0.65
CA TYR A 363 -14.82 13.13 -0.06
C TYR A 363 -15.90 12.51 0.82
N GLN A 364 -16.07 11.21 0.74
CA GLN A 364 -16.91 10.45 1.65
C GLN A 364 -16.06 9.36 2.28
N ILE A 365 -15.72 9.53 3.56
CA ILE A 365 -14.76 8.68 4.27
C ILE A 365 -15.45 8.02 5.46
N GLN A 366 -15.21 6.73 5.63
CA GLN A 366 -15.69 5.93 6.75
C GLN A 366 -14.65 4.87 7.09
N ASN A 367 -14.21 4.83 8.36
CA ASN A 367 -13.22 3.87 8.85
C ASN A 367 -11.97 3.81 7.95
N ASN A 368 -11.36 4.97 7.72
CA ASN A 368 -10.13 5.12 6.93
C ASN A 368 -10.21 4.82 5.43
N LYS A 369 -11.36 4.39 4.92
CA LYS A 369 -11.60 4.15 3.49
C LYS A 369 -12.73 5.03 2.98
N GLY A 370 -12.69 5.41 1.72
CA GLY A 370 -13.69 6.30 1.19
C GLY A 370 -13.69 6.41 -0.33
N THR A 371 -14.51 7.32 -0.83
CA THR A 371 -14.50 7.70 -2.24
C THR A 371 -14.32 9.21 -2.37
N ALA A 372 -13.53 9.63 -3.36
CA ALA A 372 -13.42 11.02 -3.77
C ALA A 372 -14.11 11.22 -5.11
N ARG A 373 -14.82 12.35 -5.21
CA ARG A 373 -15.54 12.79 -6.40
C ARG A 373 -15.11 14.21 -6.73
N VAL A 374 -14.59 14.39 -7.94
CA VAL A 374 -14.25 15.70 -8.50
C VAL A 374 -15.26 16.02 -9.60
N VAL A 375 -15.79 17.23 -9.61
CA VAL A 375 -16.62 17.74 -10.71
C VAL A 375 -15.89 18.88 -11.38
N HIS A 376 -15.58 18.71 -12.67
CA HIS A 376 -14.98 19.72 -13.53
C HIS A 376 -16.05 20.58 -14.22
N GLY A 377 -15.65 21.73 -14.78
CA GLY A 377 -16.55 22.74 -15.37
C GLY A 377 -17.52 22.22 -16.44
N ASP A 378 -17.15 21.15 -17.15
CA ASP A 378 -17.94 20.52 -18.22
C ASP A 378 -18.88 19.40 -17.74
N ASN A 379 -19.27 19.40 -16.45
CA ASN A 379 -20.02 18.31 -15.79
C ASN A 379 -19.33 16.94 -15.82
N ILE A 380 -18.03 16.89 -16.14
CA ILE A 380 -17.24 15.67 -16.09
C ILE A 380 -17.03 15.29 -14.62
N VAL A 381 -17.42 14.06 -14.27
CA VAL A 381 -17.34 13.55 -12.90
C VAL A 381 -16.24 12.51 -12.82
N CYS A 382 -15.17 12.81 -12.09
CA CYS A 382 -14.09 11.88 -11.84
C CYS A 382 -14.28 11.21 -10.47
N ARG A 383 -14.19 9.88 -10.42
CA ARG A 383 -14.33 9.09 -9.17
C ARG A 383 -13.11 8.22 -8.92
N VAL A 384 -12.72 8.11 -7.65
CA VAL A 384 -11.63 7.26 -7.18
C VAL A 384 -11.84 6.80 -5.74
N GLU A 385 -11.29 5.64 -5.40
CA GLU A 385 -11.20 5.17 -4.02
C GLU A 385 -10.06 5.88 -3.28
N VAL A 386 -10.33 6.28 -2.04
CA VAL A 386 -9.37 6.97 -1.18
C VAL A 386 -9.16 6.21 0.11
N PHE A 387 -7.94 6.32 0.62
CA PHE A 387 -7.46 5.72 1.84
C PHE A 387 -6.85 6.81 2.69
N SER A 388 -7.12 6.75 3.98
CA SER A 388 -6.63 7.74 4.94
C SER A 388 -5.98 7.04 6.11
N GLY A 389 -4.92 7.62 6.65
CA GLY A 389 -4.19 7.07 7.78
C GLY A 389 -3.57 8.19 8.61
N LEU A 390 -3.58 8.02 9.92
CA LEU A 390 -2.91 8.91 10.86
C LEU A 390 -1.54 8.33 11.19
N HIS A 391 -0.48 9.08 10.88
CA HIS A 391 0.88 8.70 11.23
C HIS A 391 1.17 8.96 12.71
N SER A 392 2.19 8.29 13.27
CA SER A 392 2.60 8.43 14.67
C SER A 392 3.07 9.85 15.04
N ASN A 393 3.45 10.65 14.04
CA ASN A 393 3.79 12.07 14.21
C ASN A 393 2.55 12.99 14.32
N GLY A 394 1.34 12.45 14.26
CA GLY A 394 0.08 13.19 14.31
C GLY A 394 -0.37 13.78 12.98
N GLU A 395 0.31 13.47 11.87
CA GLU A 395 -0.08 13.90 10.53
C GLU A 395 -1.10 12.93 9.91
N LEU A 396 -2.22 13.46 9.46
CA LEU A 396 -3.22 12.71 8.70
C LEU A 396 -2.85 12.75 7.22
N LEU A 397 -2.76 11.59 6.60
CA LEU A 397 -2.49 11.43 5.19
C LEU A 397 -3.70 10.82 4.47
N ILE A 398 -4.15 11.43 3.37
CA ILE A 398 -5.21 10.90 2.51
C ILE A 398 -4.65 10.70 1.10
N LYS A 399 -4.67 9.46 0.63
CA LYS A 399 -4.14 9.01 -0.67
C LYS A 399 -5.23 8.38 -1.51
N THR A 400 -5.04 8.37 -2.82
CA THR A 400 -5.94 7.70 -3.76
C THR A 400 -5.29 6.46 -4.34
N ARG A 401 -6.10 5.46 -4.69
CA ARG A 401 -5.60 4.25 -5.37
C ARG A 401 -5.51 4.51 -6.87
N GLY A 402 -4.49 5.27 -7.26
CA GLY A 402 -4.24 5.69 -8.65
C GLY A 402 -5.06 6.91 -9.07
N ASN A 403 -5.16 7.10 -10.39
CA ASN A 403 -5.84 8.24 -10.99
C ASN A 403 -7.36 8.05 -11.01
N ALA A 404 -8.10 9.14 -10.80
CA ALA A 404 -9.55 9.11 -10.86
C ALA A 404 -10.05 8.87 -12.29
N ARG A 405 -11.05 8.01 -12.42
CA ARG A 405 -11.68 7.71 -13.71
C ARG A 405 -12.80 8.71 -13.96
N CYS A 406 -12.74 9.41 -15.08
CA CYS A 406 -13.69 10.42 -15.48
C CYS A 406 -14.72 9.85 -16.47
N THR A 407 -15.87 10.52 -16.60
CA THR A 407 -17.00 10.07 -17.45
C THR A 407 -16.74 10.16 -18.95
N ASP A 408 -15.81 11.02 -19.35
CA ASP A 408 -15.26 11.19 -20.69
C ASP A 408 -14.21 10.12 -21.06
N GLY A 409 -13.89 9.19 -20.15
CA GLY A 409 -12.86 8.18 -20.32
C GLY A 409 -11.44 8.66 -19.99
N SER A 410 -11.26 9.95 -19.66
CA SER A 410 -9.98 10.47 -19.23
C SER A 410 -9.64 10.05 -17.79
N ARG A 411 -8.38 10.26 -17.40
CA ARG A 411 -7.88 9.97 -16.05
C ARG A 411 -7.36 11.24 -15.41
N TYR A 412 -7.90 11.57 -14.24
CA TYR A 412 -7.51 12.76 -13.49
C TYR A 412 -6.53 12.41 -12.34
N PRO A 413 -5.35 13.04 -12.27
CA PRO A 413 -4.41 12.82 -11.18
C PRO A 413 -4.94 13.50 -9.90
N MET A 414 -5.30 12.69 -8.90
CA MET A 414 -5.81 13.21 -7.63
C MET A 414 -4.63 13.56 -6.70
N PRO A 415 -4.66 14.70 -5.99
CA PRO A 415 -3.57 15.09 -5.11
C PRO A 415 -3.51 14.22 -3.85
N GLU A 416 -2.32 14.09 -3.29
CA GLU A 416 -2.10 13.57 -1.94
C GLU A 416 -2.38 14.68 -0.93
N ILE A 417 -3.26 14.42 0.04
CA ILE A 417 -3.63 15.41 1.06
C ILE A 417 -2.92 15.08 2.36
N THR A 418 -2.21 16.06 2.91
CA THR A 418 -1.59 15.99 4.24
C THR A 418 -2.23 17.04 5.15
N CYS A 419 -2.72 16.62 6.31
CA CYS A 419 -3.33 17.50 7.32
C CYS A 419 -2.58 17.42 8.64
N LYS A 420 -2.44 18.56 9.32
CA LYS A 420 -1.90 18.66 10.68
C LYS A 420 -2.90 19.39 11.59
N ALA A 421 -2.83 19.12 12.89
CA ALA A 421 -3.60 19.88 13.87
C ALA A 421 -3.00 21.30 13.98
N GLY A 422 -3.78 22.30 13.58
CA GLY A 422 -3.43 23.71 13.63
C GLY A 422 -3.93 24.39 14.90
N THR A 423 -4.19 25.70 14.80
CA THR A 423 -4.74 26.46 15.93
C THR A 423 -6.14 25.96 16.32
N ASN A 424 -6.39 25.77 17.62
CA ASN A 424 -7.65 25.24 18.17
C ASN A 424 -8.04 23.84 17.65
N ASP A 425 -7.07 22.97 17.39
CA ASP A 425 -7.25 21.61 16.84
C ASP A 425 -7.91 21.60 15.43
N VAL A 426 -8.01 22.73 14.74
CA VAL A 426 -8.55 22.79 13.38
C VAL A 426 -7.53 22.20 12.40
N ALA A 427 -7.98 21.33 11.50
CA ALA A 427 -7.10 20.69 10.52
C ALA A 427 -6.57 21.71 9.49
N GLU A 428 -5.25 21.91 9.48
CA GLU A 428 -4.54 22.64 8.44
C GLU A 428 -4.05 21.64 7.39
N CYS A 429 -4.66 21.68 6.20
CA CYS A 429 -4.43 20.69 5.16
C CYS A 429 -3.77 21.29 3.91
N SER A 430 -2.97 20.48 3.23
CA SER A 430 -2.35 20.80 1.95
C SER A 430 -2.55 19.66 0.95
N ALA A 431 -2.82 20.00 -0.31
CA ALA A 431 -2.82 19.08 -1.45
C ALA A 431 -1.49 19.16 -2.18
N ARG A 432 -0.88 18.01 -2.43
CA ARG A 432 0.32 17.87 -3.24
C ARG A 432 -0.02 17.13 -4.53
N TYR A 433 0.13 17.80 -5.66
CA TYR A 433 -0.07 17.21 -6.99
C TYR A 433 1.23 16.62 -7.55
N ASP A 434 2.36 17.27 -7.28
CA ASP A 434 3.70 16.86 -7.66
C ASP A 434 4.74 17.37 -6.63
N ALA A 435 6.04 17.20 -6.88
CA ALA A 435 7.09 17.61 -5.95
C ALA A 435 7.21 19.14 -5.74
N LYS A 436 6.65 19.96 -6.64
CA LYS A 436 6.76 21.43 -6.65
C LYS A 436 5.42 22.12 -6.37
N THR A 437 4.30 21.44 -6.60
CA THR A 437 2.95 22.00 -6.50
C THR A 437 2.26 21.55 -5.22
N VAL A 438 2.36 22.38 -4.18
CA VAL A 438 1.65 22.22 -2.90
C VAL A 438 0.67 23.36 -2.74
N VAL A 439 -0.61 23.03 -2.53
CA VAL A 439 -1.72 23.98 -2.47
C VAL A 439 -2.43 23.83 -1.13
N PRO A 440 -2.62 24.92 -0.34
CA PRO A 440 -3.41 24.86 0.88
C PRO A 440 -4.88 24.56 0.55
N LEU A 441 -5.54 23.78 1.39
CA LEU A 441 -6.95 23.46 1.25
C LEU A 441 -7.67 23.38 2.58
N THR A 442 -8.98 23.55 2.54
CA THR A 442 -9.84 23.48 3.72
C THR A 442 -10.89 22.40 3.57
N PHE A 443 -11.07 21.61 4.62
CA PHE A 443 -12.15 20.63 4.73
C PHE A 443 -13.36 21.25 5.42
N ARG A 444 -14.53 21.18 4.77
CA ARG A 444 -15.82 21.53 5.36
C ARG A 444 -16.76 20.34 5.36
N LYS A 445 -17.45 20.08 6.45
CA LYS A 445 -18.43 19.00 6.54
C LYS A 445 -19.59 19.27 5.58
N ALA A 446 -19.90 18.31 4.71
CA ALA A 446 -20.99 18.43 3.76
C ALA A 446 -22.32 18.06 4.43
N GLY A 447 -23.23 19.04 4.59
CA GLY A 447 -24.58 18.84 5.13
C GLY A 447 -24.77 19.31 6.58
N ALA A 448 -24.13 20.41 6.98
CA ALA A 448 -24.45 21.11 8.22
C ALA A 448 -25.70 21.97 8.08
#